data_AF-A0A357HCF1-F1
#
_entry.id   AF-A0A357HCF1-F1
#
_cell.length_a   1.000
_cell.length_b   1.000
_cell.length_c   1.000
_cell.angle_alpha   90.00
_cell.angle_beta   90.00
_cell.angle_gamma   90.00
#
_symmetry.space_group_name_H-M   'P 1'
#
loop_
_entity.id
_entity.type
_entity.pdbx_description
1 polymer ?
#
loop_
_entity_poly.entity_id
_entity_poly.type
_entity_poly.pdbx_seq_one_letter_code
_entity_poly.pdbx_strand_id
1 'polypeptide(L)'
;RHSIAIGGGLNIFFFICTILGLFGTKAIPATVRIEAMNFFNYISIFSLYDGMAVMEGNPIYWAKLVGLFAITIVTYAAGSIIFTKKDLPL
;
A
#
# COMPACT_ATOMS: atom_id res chain seq x y z
N ARG A 1 -21.44 -2.13 13.88
CA ARG A 1 -21.07 -0.71 14.10
C ARG A 1 -19.56 -0.47 14.15
N HIS A 2 -18.76 -1.21 14.92
CA HIS A 2 -17.30 -1.00 14.97
C HIS A 2 -16.51 -1.44 13.71
N SER A 3 -17.06 -2.29 12.84
CA SER A 3 -16.35 -2.74 11.62
C SER A 3 -16.18 -1.65 10.57
N ILE A 4 -17.12 -0.70 10.47
CA ILE A 4 -17.05 0.41 9.51
C ILE A 4 -15.97 1.41 9.94
N ALA A 5 -15.87 1.71 11.24
CA ALA A 5 -14.85 2.59 11.77
C ALA A 5 -13.43 2.01 11.58
N ILE A 6 -13.25 0.71 11.82
CA ILE A 6 -11.94 0.05 11.68
C ILE A 6 -11.59 -0.16 10.21
N GLY A 7 -12.50 -0.69 9.39
CA GLY A 7 -12.23 -0.95 7.96
C GLY A 7 -12.10 0.34 7.14
N GLY A 8 -13.01 1.29 7.35
CA GLY A 8 -12.98 2.59 6.67
C GLY A 8 -11.80 3.46 7.15
N GLY A 9 -11.56 3.51 8.45
CA GLY A 9 -10.44 4.27 9.03
C GLY A 9 -9.07 3.75 8.60
N LEU A 10 -8.90 2.42 8.55
CA LEU A 10 -7.66 1.80 8.06
C LEU A 10 -7.41 2.11 6.58
N ASN A 11 -8.46 2.08 5.74
CA ASN A 11 -8.33 2.42 4.33
C ASN A 11 -7.95 3.90 4.12
N ILE A 12 -8.60 4.82 4.86
CA ILE A 12 -8.29 6.25 4.83
C ILE A 12 -6.87 6.53 5.34
N PHE A 13 -6.44 5.83 6.38
CA PHE A 13 -5.07 5.95 6.89
C PHE A 13 -4.03 5.58 5.82
N PHE A 14 -4.17 4.41 5.20
CA PHE A 14 -3.27 4.01 4.12
C PHE A 14 -3.32 4.96 2.92
N PHE A 15 -4.51 5.45 2.55
CA PHE A 15 -4.68 6.45 1.50
C PHE A 15 -3.88 7.74 1.78
N ILE A 16 -3.99 8.28 3.00
CA ILE A 16 -3.23 9.48 3.40
C ILE A 16 -1.72 9.18 3.41
N CYS A 17 -1.29 8.05 3.95
CA CYS A 17 0.11 7.65 3.92
C CYS A 17 0.66 7.57 2.49
N THR A 18 -0.11 7.07 1.53
CA THR A 18 0.31 7.00 0.12
C THR A 18 0.44 8.38 -0.52
N ILE A 19 -0.50 9.31 -0.27
CA ILE A 19 -0.39 10.68 -0.80
C ILE A 19 0.83 11.40 -0.22
N LEU A 20 1.05 11.31 1.10
CA LEU A 20 2.20 11.93 1.73
C LEU A 20 3.50 11.27 1.24
N GLY A 21 3.53 9.93 1.18
CA GLY A 21 4.68 9.16 0.69
C GLY A 21 5.10 9.50 -0.74
N LEU A 22 4.14 9.86 -1.60
CA LEU A 22 4.42 10.31 -2.96
C LEU A 22 5.38 11.52 -2.99
N PHE A 23 5.22 12.49 -2.09
CA PHE A 23 6.10 13.66 -1.99
C PHE A 23 7.52 13.33 -1.51
N GLY A 24 7.74 12.12 -0.97
CA GLY A 24 9.05 11.62 -0.57
C GLY A 24 9.77 10.80 -1.64
N THR A 25 9.13 10.46 -2.77
CA THR A 25 9.73 9.55 -3.76
C THR A 25 10.77 10.23 -4.65
N LYS A 26 11.71 9.42 -5.16
CA LYS A 26 12.76 9.86 -6.11
C LYS A 26 12.21 10.25 -7.49
N ALA A 27 10.97 9.88 -7.80
CA ALA A 27 10.32 10.30 -9.05
C ALA A 27 9.94 11.80 -9.05
N ILE A 28 9.84 12.43 -7.86
CA ILE A 28 9.59 13.87 -7.76
C ILE A 28 10.94 14.61 -7.75
N PRO A 29 11.03 15.74 -8.49
CA PRO A 29 12.23 16.58 -8.49
C PRO A 29 12.69 16.96 -7.08
N ALA A 30 14.00 16.92 -6.84
CA ALA A 30 14.59 17.18 -5.53
C ALA A 30 14.25 18.56 -4.95
N THR A 31 13.88 19.52 -5.80
CA THR A 31 13.43 20.87 -5.41
C THR A 31 12.10 20.91 -4.66
N VAL A 32 11.27 19.87 -4.82
CA VAL A 32 9.93 19.77 -4.18
C VAL A 32 9.86 18.57 -3.22
N ARG A 33 10.89 17.71 -3.22
CA ARG A 33 10.92 16.48 -2.42
C ARG A 33 11.17 16.79 -0.94
N ILE A 34 10.34 16.21 -0.08
CA ILE A 34 10.50 16.29 1.37
C ILE A 34 10.96 14.92 1.87
N GLU A 35 12.23 14.80 2.27
CA GLU A 35 12.81 13.50 2.69
C GLU A 35 12.08 12.88 3.89
N ALA A 36 11.57 13.72 4.81
CA ALA A 36 10.76 13.26 5.94
C ALA A 36 9.50 12.49 5.49
N MET A 37 8.96 12.78 4.31
CA MET A 37 7.78 12.09 3.80
C MET A 37 8.06 10.68 3.29
N ASN A 38 9.32 10.33 3.07
CA ASN A 38 9.71 8.97 2.71
C ASN A 38 9.39 7.96 3.83
N PHE A 39 9.24 8.42 5.08
CA PHE A 39 8.78 7.59 6.20
C PHE A 39 7.43 6.91 5.91
N PHE A 40 6.50 7.60 5.25
CA PHE A 40 5.19 7.04 4.91
C PHE A 40 5.24 5.96 3.83
N ASN A 41 6.28 5.96 2.98
CA ASN A 41 6.51 4.87 2.03
C ASN A 41 6.92 3.58 2.74
N TYR A 42 7.66 3.67 3.86
CA TYR A 42 8.06 2.50 4.65
C TYR A 42 6.91 1.91 5.47
N ILE A 43 5.95 2.74 5.92
CA ILE A 43 4.79 2.28 6.69
C ILE A 43 3.74 1.61 5.80
N SER A 44 3.69 1.98 4.52
CA SER A 44 2.69 1.49 3.58
C SER A 44 3.22 0.38 2.67
N ILE A 45 2.29 -0.28 1.99
CA ILE A 45 2.57 -1.27 0.94
C ILE A 45 3.40 -0.65 -0.21
N PHE A 46 3.48 0.69 -0.29
CA PHE A 46 4.22 1.43 -1.30
C PHE A 46 5.73 1.18 -1.26
N SER A 47 6.29 0.71 -0.15
CA SER A 47 7.69 0.25 -0.06
C SER A 47 8.02 -0.89 -1.05
N LEU A 48 7.03 -1.71 -1.38
CA LEU A 48 7.14 -2.79 -2.37
C LEU A 48 6.82 -2.32 -3.80
N TYR A 49 6.47 -1.04 -4.00
CA TYR A 49 6.24 -0.47 -5.33
C TYR A 49 7.46 0.33 -5.78
N ASP A 50 8.08 -0.06 -6.90
CA ASP A 50 9.29 0.58 -7.42
C ASP A 50 9.19 0.82 -8.93
N GLY A 51 8.64 1.97 -9.30
CA GLY A 51 8.53 2.37 -10.71
C GLY A 51 9.87 2.65 -11.37
N MET A 52 10.90 3.05 -10.62
CA MET A 52 12.24 3.31 -11.16
C MET A 52 12.91 2.02 -11.59
N ALA A 53 12.85 0.98 -10.75
CA ALA A 53 13.35 -0.35 -11.10
C ALA A 53 12.67 -0.93 -12.35
N VAL A 54 11.39 -0.61 -12.59
CA VAL A 54 10.66 -1.00 -13.81
C VAL A 54 11.18 -0.23 -15.02
N MET A 55 11.37 1.09 -14.91
CA MET A 55 11.91 1.92 -16.00
C MET A 55 13.34 1.55 -16.37
N GLU A 56 14.16 1.17 -15.39
CA GLU A 56 15.55 0.78 -15.57
C GLU A 56 15.72 -0.71 -15.97
N GLY A 57 14.64 -1.48 -15.98
CA GLY A 57 14.68 -2.92 -16.31
C GLY A 57 15.37 -3.79 -15.24
N ASN A 58 15.48 -3.30 -14.01
CA ASN A 58 16.18 -3.99 -12.92
C ASN A 58 15.35 -5.17 -12.38
N PRO A 59 15.83 -6.42 -12.44
CA PRO A 59 15.03 -7.61 -12.07
C PRO A 59 14.53 -7.63 -10.62
N ILE A 60 15.03 -6.76 -9.73
CA ILE A 60 14.48 -6.53 -8.39
C ILE A 60 12.98 -6.22 -8.41
N TYR A 61 12.46 -5.60 -9.48
CA TYR A 61 11.03 -5.32 -9.58
C TYR A 61 10.17 -6.59 -9.51
N TRP A 62 10.67 -7.74 -9.98
CA TRP A 62 9.93 -9.02 -9.91
C TRP A 62 9.74 -9.48 -8.47
N ALA A 63 10.79 -9.43 -7.65
CA ALA A 63 10.69 -9.83 -6.24
C ALA A 63 9.70 -8.94 -5.48
N LYS A 64 9.73 -7.63 -5.76
CA LYS A 64 8.80 -6.64 -5.21
C LYS A 64 7.35 -6.88 -5.65
N LEU A 65 7.12 -7.19 -6.92
CA LEU A 65 5.80 -7.56 -7.45
C LEU A 65 5.26 -8.86 -6.83
N VAL A 66 6.09 -9.88 -6.66
CA VAL A 66 5.70 -11.13 -6.00
C VAL A 66 5.28 -10.86 -4.55
N GLY A 67 5.98 -9.98 -3.84
CA GLY A 67 5.59 -9.52 -2.51
C GLY A 67 4.20 -8.87 -2.48
N LEU A 68 3.93 -7.96 -3.43
CA LEU A 68 2.60 -7.34 -3.57
C LEU A 68 1.51 -8.38 -3.85
N PHE A 69 1.77 -9.32 -4.76
CA PHE A 69 0.83 -10.38 -5.11
C PHE A 69 0.53 -11.30 -3.92
N ALA A 70 1.55 -11.64 -3.12
CA ALA A 70 1.37 -12.42 -1.91
C ALA A 70 0.47 -11.71 -0.88
N ILE A 71 0.66 -10.40 -0.68
CA ILE A 71 -0.21 -9.59 0.20
C ILE A 71 -1.65 -9.62 -0.32
N THR A 72 -1.86 -9.48 -1.64
CA THR A 72 -3.20 -9.57 -2.24
C THR A 72 -3.85 -10.92 -1.95
N ILE A 73 -3.15 -12.04 -2.15
CA ILE A 73 -3.71 -13.37 -1.86
C ILE A 73 -4.08 -13.51 -0.38
N VAL A 74 -3.17 -13.14 0.53
CA VAL A 74 -3.39 -13.30 1.98
C VAL A 74 -4.55 -12.45 2.47
N THR A 75 -4.58 -11.17 2.07
CA THR A 75 -5.64 -10.25 2.49
C THR A 75 -6.99 -10.60 1.88
N TYR A 76 -7.01 -11.04 0.62
CA TYR A 76 -8.23 -11.52 -0.03
C TYR A 76 -8.77 -12.80 0.62
N ALA A 77 -7.92 -13.79 0.88
CA ALA A 77 -8.31 -15.04 1.55
C ALA A 77 -8.81 -14.79 2.98
N ALA A 78 -8.07 -13.98 3.75
CA ALA A 78 -8.47 -13.58 5.10
C ALA A 78 -9.80 -12.82 5.09
N GLY A 79 -9.97 -11.88 4.14
CA GLY A 79 -11.22 -11.17 3.91
C GLY A 79 -12.37 -12.15 3.63
N SER A 80 -12.19 -13.06 2.68
CA SER A 80 -13.20 -14.07 2.33
C SER A 80 -13.65 -14.84 3.57
N ILE A 81 -12.73 -15.43 4.33
CA ILE A 81 -13.07 -16.25 5.51
C ILE A 81 -13.80 -15.43 6.60
N ILE A 82 -13.37 -14.19 6.85
CA ILE A 82 -13.93 -13.34 7.89
C ILE A 82 -15.30 -12.80 7.49
N PHE A 83 -15.48 -12.43 6.22
CA PHE A 83 -16.74 -11.87 5.72
C PHE A 83 -17.81 -12.94 5.50
N THR A 84 -17.48 -14.21 5.22
CA THR A 84 -18.47 -15.31 5.16
C THR A 84 -19.20 -15.53 6.49
N LYS A 85 -18.64 -15.12 7.64
CA LYS A 85 -19.30 -15.24 8.95
C LYS A 85 -20.14 -14.02 9.33
N LYS A 86 -20.04 -12.93 8.57
CA LYS A 86 -20.73 -11.67 8.81
C LYS A 86 -21.58 -11.34 7.59
N ASP A 87 -22.49 -12.23 7.24
CA ASP A 87 -23.60 -11.87 6.37
C ASP A 87 -24.40 -10.79 7.11
N LEU A 88 -24.19 -9.52 6.73
CA LEU A 88 -25.10 -8.45 7.10
C LEU A 88 -26.45 -8.82 6.47
N PRO A 89 -27.58 -8.68 7.20
CA PRO A 89 -28.88 -8.82 6.58
C PRO A 89 -28.98 -7.79 5.46
N LEU A 90 -29.20 -8.30 4.23
CA LEU A 90 -29.56 -7.53 3.05
C LEU A 90 -30.70 -6.55 3.37
#